data_AF-A0AAV1HJE0-F1
#
_entry.id   AF-A0AAV1HJE0-F1
#
_cell.length_a   1.000
_cell.length_b   1.000
_cell.length_c   1.000
_cell.angle_alpha   90.00
_cell.angle_beta   90.00
_cell.angle_gamma   90.00
#
_symmetry.space_group_name_H-M   'P 1'
#
loop_
_entity.id
_entity.type
_entity.pdbx_description
1 polymer ?
#
loop_
_entity_poly.entity_id
_entity_poly.type
_entity_poly.pdbx_seq_one_letter_code
_entity_poly.pdbx_strand_id
1 'polypeptide(L)'
;MGIQLQVHDARGETKIVTICDNLNQIRNMTVMDVKQKIMKVLGINDDFRIVYRTETLEESSLLMSYGIQHMSTIHLILILPGGH
;
A
#
# COMPACT_ATOMS: atom_id res chain seq x y z
N MET A 1 -9.01 -2.86 -17.38
CA MET A 1 -9.62 -3.21 -16.08
C MET A 1 -8.50 -3.09 -15.05
N GLY A 2 -8.53 -2.06 -14.21
CA GLY A 2 -7.45 -1.76 -13.28
C GLY A 2 -7.42 -2.70 -12.07
N ILE A 3 -6.24 -3.04 -11.59
CA ILE A 3 -6.00 -3.64 -10.28
C ILE A 3 -6.06 -2.54 -9.24
N GLN A 4 -7.01 -2.71 -8.33
CA GLN A 4 -7.28 -1.78 -7.26
C GLN A 4 -6.97 -2.45 -5.92
N LEU A 5 -6.40 -1.68 -4.99
CA LEU A 5 -6.21 -2.08 -3.59
C LEU A 5 -7.06 -1.21 -2.68
N GLN A 6 -7.56 -1.80 -1.60
CA GLN A 6 -8.25 -1.08 -0.55
C GLN A 6 -7.24 -0.68 0.52
N VAL A 7 -7.02 0.62 0.68
CA VAL A 7 -6.14 1.19 1.71
C VAL A 7 -7.01 1.70 2.85
N HIS A 8 -6.86 1.11 4.03
CA HIS A 8 -7.41 1.65 5.27
C HIS A 8 -6.46 2.70 5.83
N ASP A 9 -6.93 3.92 5.92
CA ASP A 9 -6.22 5.03 6.54
C ASP A 9 -6.31 4.95 8.08
N ALA A 10 -5.38 5.60 8.79
CA ALA A 10 -5.40 5.70 10.25
C ALA A 10 -6.67 6.40 10.79
N ARG A 11 -7.36 7.16 9.93
CA ARG A 11 -8.65 7.80 10.22
C ARG A 11 -9.85 6.85 10.18
N GLY A 12 -9.63 5.58 9.82
CA GLY A 12 -10.69 4.57 9.67
C GLY A 12 -11.42 4.64 8.32
N GLU A 13 -10.92 5.44 7.38
CA GLU A 13 -11.49 5.56 6.04
C GLU A 13 -10.85 4.56 5.07
N THR A 14 -11.65 3.84 4.29
CA THR A 14 -11.16 2.97 3.22
C THR A 14 -11.09 3.74 1.91
N LYS A 15 -9.91 3.86 1.31
CA LYS A 15 -9.73 4.44 -0.03
C LYS A 15 -9.28 3.39 -1.01
N ILE A 16 -9.90 3.40 -2.19
CA ILE A 16 -9.53 2.51 -3.28
C ILE A 16 -8.43 3.18 -4.09
N VAL A 17 -7.26 2.56 -4.14
CA VAL A 17 -6.11 3.07 -4.89
C VAL A 17 -5.83 2.15 -6.06
N THR A 18 -5.86 2.72 -7.27
CA THR A 18 -5.52 1.98 -8.51
C THR A 18 -4.00 1.91 -8.64
N ILE A 19 -3.48 0.68 -8.64
CA ILE A 19 -2.03 0.44 -8.63
C ILE A 19 -1.51 0.18 -10.04
N CYS A 20 -2.13 -0.72 -10.78
CA CYS A 20 -1.71 -1.13 -12.12
C CYS A 20 -2.88 -1.64 -12.94
N ASP A 21 -2.77 -1.63 -14.27
CA ASP A 21 -3.83 -2.13 -15.15
C ASP A 21 -3.74 -3.62 -15.50
N ASN A 22 -2.66 -4.30 -15.09
CA ASN A 22 -2.37 -5.68 -15.51
C ASN A 22 -1.82 -6.56 -14.39
N LEU A 23 -2.25 -7.83 -14.39
CA LEU A 23 -1.78 -8.87 -13.46
C LEU A 23 -0.28 -9.14 -13.60
N ASN A 24 0.32 -8.95 -14.77
CA ASN A 24 1.75 -9.15 -14.93
C ASN A 24 2.58 -8.07 -14.22
N GLN A 25 2.07 -6.84 -14.14
CA GLN A 25 2.77 -5.76 -13.44
C GLN A 25 2.77 -5.96 -11.93
N ILE A 26 1.67 -6.44 -11.32
CA ILE A 26 1.66 -6.67 -9.86
C ILE A 26 2.66 -7.75 -9.42
N ARG A 27 3.02 -8.70 -10.30
CA ARG A 27 4.05 -9.72 -9.98
C ARG A 27 5.45 -9.15 -9.90
N ASN A 28 5.71 -8.12 -10.71
CA ASN A 28 7.01 -7.45 -10.80
C ASN A 28 7.07 -6.16 -9.96
N MET A 29 5.97 -5.78 -9.31
CA MET A 29 5.96 -4.64 -8.42
C MET A 29 6.50 -4.99 -7.03
N THR A 30 7.32 -4.09 -6.53
CA THR A 30 7.79 -4.12 -5.15
C THR A 30 6.84 -3.37 -4.23
N VAL A 31 6.95 -3.63 -2.93
CA VAL A 31 6.24 -2.86 -1.90
C VAL A 31 6.61 -1.38 -1.99
N MET A 32 7.86 -1.05 -2.33
CA MET A 32 8.33 0.32 -2.54
C MET A 32 7.51 1.05 -3.61
N ASP A 33 7.30 0.44 -4.78
CA ASP A 33 6.50 1.05 -5.86
C ASP A 33 5.07 1.34 -5.41
N VAL A 34 4.46 0.40 -4.67
CA VAL A 34 3.09 0.55 -4.18
C VAL A 34 3.00 1.62 -3.10
N LYS A 35 3.96 1.65 -2.18
CA LYS A 35 4.09 2.70 -1.16
C LYS A 35 4.18 4.07 -1.81
N GLN A 36 5.04 4.24 -2.82
CA GLN A 36 5.18 5.50 -3.54
C GLN A 36 3.88 5.89 -4.28
N LYS A 37 3.15 4.93 -4.83
CA LYS A 37 1.88 5.18 -5.52
C LYS A 37 0.79 5.61 -4.54
N ILE A 38 0.72 4.96 -3.39
CA ILE A 38 -0.18 5.33 -2.29
C ILE A 38 0.17 6.72 -1.75
N MET A 39 1.44 7.03 -1.50
CA MET A 39 1.93 8.37 -1.14
C MET A 39 1.39 9.42 -2.10
N LYS A 40 1.56 9.19 -3.39
CA LYS A 40 1.14 10.12 -4.44
C LYS A 40 -0.39 10.29 -4.53
N VAL A 41 -1.15 9.23 -4.31
CA VAL A 41 -2.63 9.26 -4.39
C VAL A 41 -3.27 9.84 -3.12
N LEU A 42 -2.70 9.55 -1.96
CA LEU A 42 -3.17 10.09 -0.69
C LEU A 42 -2.62 11.49 -0.41
N GLY A 43 -1.52 11.88 -1.05
CA GLY A 43 -0.84 13.15 -0.82
C GLY A 43 -0.10 13.19 0.52
N ILE A 44 0.28 12.04 1.05
CA ILE A 44 0.97 11.92 2.33
C ILE A 44 2.48 11.84 2.06
N ASN A 45 3.23 12.81 2.57
CA ASN A 45 4.70 12.82 2.57
C ASN A 45 5.29 12.39 3.93
N ASP A 46 4.45 12.08 4.91
CA ASP A 46 4.88 11.53 6.19
C ASP A 46 5.33 10.07 6.07
N ASP A 47 6.21 9.67 6.99
CA ASP A 47 6.58 8.27 7.15
C ASP A 47 5.35 7.45 7.55
N PHE A 48 5.12 6.36 6.83
CA PHE A 48 4.07 5.41 7.18
C PHE A 48 4.51 3.97 6.93
N ARG A 49 3.83 3.07 7.64
CA ARG A 49 4.00 1.62 7.51
C ARG A 49 2.76 1.03 6.87
N ILE A 50 2.97 0.11 5.95
CA ILE A 50 1.89 -0.68 5.34
C ILE A 50 1.86 -2.03 6.05
N VAL A 51 0.68 -2.42 6.51
CA VAL A 51 0.43 -3.71 7.16
C VAL A 51 -0.59 -4.49 6.34
N TYR A 52 -0.27 -5.75 6.07
CA TYR A 52 -1.17 -6.68 5.38
C TYR A 52 -1.39 -7.94 6.21
N ARG A 53 -2.67 -8.30 6.44
CA ARG A 53 -3.15 -9.42 7.28
C ARG A 53 -2.69 -9.38 8.73
N THR A 54 -1.39 -9.37 8.99
CA THR A 54 -0.73 -9.23 10.30
C THR A 54 0.75 -8.85 10.18
N GLU A 55 1.29 -8.71 8.97
CA GLU A 55 2.71 -8.51 8.71
C GLU A 55 2.95 -7.12 8.13
N THR A 56 3.99 -6.44 8.61
CA THR A 56 4.45 -5.19 8.01
C THR A 56 5.15 -5.50 6.71
N LEU A 57 4.73 -4.87 5.61
CA LEU A 57 5.36 -5.08 4.32
C LEU A 57 6.74 -4.43 4.30
N GLU A 58 7.76 -5.22 3.97
CA GLU A 58 9.10 -4.71 3.70
C GLU A 58 9.22 -4.19 2.26
N GLU A 59 9.82 -3.02 2.10
CA GLU A 59 9.99 -2.32 0.83
C GLU A 59 10.76 -3.14 -0.20
N SER A 60 11.68 -3.99 0.27
CA SER A 60 12.54 -4.86 -0.56
C SER A 60 11.84 -6.12 -1.07
N SER A 61 10.62 -6.41 -0.62
CA SER A 61 9.88 -7.62 -1.00
C SER A 61 8.83 -7.37 -2.09
N LEU A 62 8.50 -8.43 -2.83
CA LEU A 62 7.48 -8.41 -3.88
C LEU A 62 6.07 -8.54 -3.28
N LEU A 63 5.09 -7.81 -3.82
CA LEU A 63 3.68 -7.93 -3.38
C LEU A 63 3.13 -9.34 -3.52
N MET A 64 3.54 -10.01 -4.60
CA MET A 64 3.11 -11.37 -4.89
C MET A 64 3.59 -12.37 -3.83
N SER A 65 4.74 -12.10 -3.20
CA SER A 65 5.28 -12.94 -2.13
C SER A 65 4.38 -12.97 -0.90
N TYR A 66 3.69 -11.86 -0.62
CA TYR A 66 2.72 -11.75 0.47
C TYR A 66 1.30 -12.20 0.07
N GLY A 67 1.10 -12.63 -1.18
CA GLY A 67 -0.22 -13.00 -1.69
C GLY A 67 -1.18 -11.82 -1.86
N ILE A 68 -0.66 -10.61 -2.05
CA ILE A 68 -1.47 -9.42 -2.31
C ILE A 68 -2.04 -9.50 -3.74
N GLN A 69 -3.35 -9.36 -3.86
CA GLN A 69 -4.10 -9.46 -5.11
C GLN A 69 -5.01 -8.24 -5.31
N HIS A 70 -5.76 -8.22 -6.42
CA HIS A 70 -6.84 -7.25 -6.62
C HIS A 70 -7.82 -7.28 -5.45
N MET A 71 -8.37 -6.13 -5.07
CA MET A 71 -9.28 -5.98 -3.92
C MET A 71 -8.68 -6.39 -2.57
N SER A 72 -7.35 -6.55 -2.46
CA SER A 72 -6.73 -6.80 -1.16
C SER A 72 -6.80 -5.55 -0.27
N THR A 73 -7.07 -5.77 1.02
CA THR A 73 -7.13 -4.73 2.05
C THR A 73 -5.79 -4.60 2.75
N ILE A 74 -5.20 -3.40 2.72
CA ILE A 74 -3.98 -3.05 3.45
C ILE A 74 -4.28 -1.94 4.46
N HIS A 75 -3.62 -1.99 5.60
CA HIS A 75 -3.74 -1.00 6.66
C HIS A 75 -2.53 -0.06 6.61
N LEU A 76 -2.80 1.24 6.55
CA LEU A 76 -1.79 2.30 6.57
C LEU A 76 -1.70 2.84 7.99
N ILE A 77 -0.49 2.80 8.54
CA ILE A 77 -0.17 3.35 9.86
C ILE A 77 0.74 4.56 9.64
N LEU A 78 0.20 5.76 9.86
CA LEU A 78 1.02 6.97 9.86
C LEU A 78 1.92 6.98 11.10
N ILE A 79 3.21 7.20 10.88
CA ILE A 79 4.15 7.53 11.94
C ILE A 79 4.16 9.04 12.02
N LEU A 80 3.51 9.58 13.05
CA LEU A 80 3.63 11.01 13.33
C LEU A 80 5.07 11.27 13.80
N PRO A 81 5.82 12.21 13.19
CA PRO A 81 7.04 12.69 13.80
C PRO A 81 6.65 13.32 15.14
N GLY A 82 6.99 12.64 16.24
CA GLY A 82 6.72 13.11 17.60
C GLY A 82 7.24 14.54 17.74
N GLY A 83 6.35 15.45 18.11
CA GLY A 83 6.63 16.88 18.21
C GLY A 83 7.83 17.16 19.12
N HIS A 84 8.58 18.20 18.75
CA HIS A 84 9.55 18.84 19.63
C HIS A 84 8.85 19.55 20.79
#